data_AF-A0A821N6E5-F1
#
_entry.id   AF-A0A821N6E5-F1
#
_cell.length_a   1.000
_cell.length_b   1.000
_cell.length_c   1.000
_cell.angle_alpha   90.00
_cell.angle_beta   90.00
_cell.angle_gamma   90.00
#
_symmetry.space_group_name_H-M   'P 1'
#
loop_
_entity.id
_entity.type
_entity.pdbx_description
1 polymer ?
#
loop_
_entity_poly.entity_id
_entity_poly.type
_entity_poly.pdbx_seq_one_letter_code
_entity_poly.pdbx_strand_id
1 'polypeptide(L)'
;TMFGTVLNYISLRLLGIHFDDQRIQNAYSFIQREGGAMYALSWAKFWLCVLGVMPWEGINSLFPELWLLPEWLSVHPSRYWCHCRMVYVPMSYVYEAEKIVGETSSLIKELQNELYADNYENIDFTKHRNTISSLDLYAPQTTYPRSNIHGRIRR
;
A
#
# COMPACT_ATOMS: atom_id res chain seq x y z
N THR A 1 -2.00 8.14 -12.01
CA THR A 1 -1.26 7.28 -11.07
C THR A 1 -2.16 6.16 -10.63
N MET A 2 -1.64 4.93 -10.53
CA MET A 2 -2.42 3.80 -10.04
C MET A 2 -2.85 3.99 -8.58
N PHE A 3 -1.94 4.49 -7.74
CA PHE A 3 -2.18 4.86 -6.34
C PHE A 3 -3.37 5.80 -6.17
N GLY A 4 -3.34 6.93 -6.86
CA GLY A 4 -4.41 7.93 -6.80
C GLY A 4 -5.75 7.37 -7.26
N THR A 5 -5.79 6.68 -8.40
CA THR A 5 -7.06 6.17 -8.95
C THR A 5 -7.68 5.12 -8.04
N VAL A 6 -6.89 4.15 -7.54
CA VAL A 6 -7.41 3.08 -6.66
C VAL A 6 -7.97 3.63 -5.36
N LEU A 7 -7.24 4.50 -4.66
CA LEU A 7 -7.70 5.03 -3.38
C LEU A 7 -8.93 5.92 -3.53
N ASN A 8 -9.00 6.74 -4.58
CA ASN A 8 -10.18 7.58 -4.83
C ASN A 8 -11.37 6.74 -5.29
N TYR A 9 -11.16 5.72 -6.12
CA TYR A 9 -12.20 4.76 -6.52
C TYR A 9 -12.86 4.14 -5.29
N ILE A 10 -12.04 3.56 -4.40
CA ILE A 10 -12.50 2.96 -3.15
C ILE A 10 -13.22 3.98 -2.27
N SER A 11 -12.66 5.18 -2.13
CA SER A 11 -13.29 6.24 -1.33
C SER A 11 -14.69 6.58 -1.84
N LEU A 12 -14.87 6.68 -3.16
CA LEU A 12 -16.18 6.95 -3.77
C LEU A 12 -17.17 5.79 -3.57
N ARG A 13 -16.70 4.53 -3.68
CA ARG A 13 -17.52 3.34 -3.41
C ARG A 13 -17.95 3.28 -1.94
N LEU A 14 -17.05 3.58 -1.01
CA LEU A 14 -17.35 3.68 0.44
C LEU A 14 -18.32 4.81 0.78
N LEU A 15 -18.31 5.91 0.02
CA LEU A 15 -19.29 7.00 0.13
C LEU A 15 -20.65 6.66 -0.48
N GLY A 16 -20.84 5.46 -1.02
CA GLY A 16 -22.12 4.98 -1.54
C GLY A 16 -22.37 5.25 -3.02
N ILE A 17 -21.35 5.66 -3.79
CA ILE A 17 -21.51 5.79 -5.25
C ILE A 17 -21.58 4.39 -5.88
N HIS A 18 -22.61 4.16 -6.69
CA HIS A 18 -22.86 2.86 -7.33
C HIS A 18 -21.85 2.57 -8.44
N PHE A 19 -21.63 1.29 -8.74
CA PHE A 19 -20.74 0.83 -9.80
C PHE A 19 -21.09 1.46 -11.16
N ASP A 20 -22.38 1.57 -11.47
CA ASP A 20 -22.88 2.08 -12.76
C ASP A 20 -22.64 3.58 -13.00
N ASP A 21 -22.14 4.33 -12.01
CA ASP A 21 -21.81 5.74 -12.21
C ASP A 21 -20.69 5.88 -13.25
N GLN A 22 -20.88 6.75 -14.23
CA GLN A 22 -19.90 6.96 -15.32
C GLN A 22 -18.48 7.25 -14.81
N ARG A 23 -18.34 7.95 -13.69
CA ARG A 23 -17.02 8.29 -13.11
C ARG A 23 -16.35 7.04 -12.54
N ILE A 24 -17.13 6.16 -11.91
CA ILE A 24 -16.68 4.87 -11.39
C ILE A 24 -16.30 3.96 -12.56
N GLN A 25 -17.14 3.84 -13.59
CA GLN A 25 -16.84 3.07 -14.79
C GLN A 25 -15.54 3.51 -15.48
N ASN A 26 -15.31 4.82 -15.57
CA ASN A 26 -14.08 5.37 -16.16
C ASN A 26 -12.84 5.00 -15.33
N ALA A 27 -12.94 5.13 -14.00
CA ALA A 27 -11.86 4.78 -13.08
C ALA A 27 -11.61 3.26 -13.03
N TYR A 28 -12.66 2.44 -13.02
CA TYR A 28 -12.60 0.99 -13.16
C TYR A 28 -11.88 0.59 -14.46
N SER A 29 -12.31 1.13 -15.60
CA SER A 29 -11.69 0.87 -16.90
C SER A 29 -10.20 1.22 -16.90
N PHE A 30 -9.83 2.32 -16.25
CA PHE A 30 -8.42 2.68 -16.08
C PHE A 30 -7.68 1.64 -15.21
N ILE A 31 -8.21 1.31 -14.03
CA ILE A 31 -7.59 0.35 -13.10
C ILE A 31 -7.33 -0.98 -13.81
N GLN A 32 -8.33 -1.49 -14.52
CA GLN A 32 -8.25 -2.75 -15.25
C GLN A 32 -7.23 -2.70 -16.39
N ARG A 33 -7.21 -1.62 -17.17
CA ARG A 33 -6.22 -1.43 -18.26
C ARG A 33 -4.78 -1.40 -17.75
N GLU A 34 -4.54 -0.81 -16.58
CA GLU A 34 -3.21 -0.70 -15.99
C GLU A 34 -2.79 -1.95 -15.17
N GLY A 35 -3.57 -3.03 -15.21
CA GLY A 35 -3.25 -4.32 -14.57
C GLY A 35 -3.85 -4.52 -13.17
N GLY A 36 -4.74 -3.64 -12.73
CA GLY A 36 -5.44 -3.74 -11.45
C GLY A 36 -4.67 -3.21 -10.25
N ALA A 37 -5.30 -3.29 -9.08
CA ALA A 37 -4.76 -2.80 -7.81
C ALA A 37 -3.48 -3.52 -7.35
N MET A 38 -3.11 -4.65 -7.96
CA MET A 38 -1.82 -5.32 -7.71
C MET A 38 -0.62 -4.42 -8.03
N TYR A 39 -0.78 -3.49 -8.97
CA TYR A 39 0.25 -2.53 -9.37
C TYR A 39 0.22 -1.23 -8.57
N ALA A 40 -0.67 -1.10 -7.57
CA ALA A 40 -0.68 0.06 -6.69
C ALA A 40 0.60 0.12 -5.84
N LEU A 41 1.04 1.33 -5.48
CA LEU A 41 2.24 1.51 -4.66
C LEU A 41 2.02 0.97 -3.23
N SER A 42 3.10 0.65 -2.51
CA SER A 42 3.09 0.03 -1.18
C SER A 42 2.14 0.68 -0.15
N TRP A 43 2.05 2.01 -0.08
CA TRP A 43 1.09 2.69 0.81
C TRP A 43 -0.37 2.48 0.41
N ALA A 44 -0.69 2.38 -0.89
CA ALA A 44 -2.04 1.99 -1.27
C ALA A 44 -2.31 0.57 -0.81
N LYS A 45 -1.38 -0.37 -1.06
CA LYS A 45 -1.53 -1.76 -0.62
C LYS A 45 -1.74 -1.88 0.90
N PHE A 46 -1.03 -1.08 1.69
CA PHE A 46 -1.27 -0.99 3.14
C PHE A 46 -2.74 -0.67 3.45
N TRP A 47 -3.31 0.37 2.82
CA TRP A 47 -4.72 0.73 3.02
C TRP A 47 -5.70 -0.32 2.46
N LEU A 48 -5.35 -1.01 1.37
CA LEU A 48 -6.12 -2.14 0.86
C LEU A 48 -6.18 -3.30 1.87
N CYS A 49 -5.06 -3.57 2.55
CA CYS A 49 -5.00 -4.58 3.61
C CYS A 49 -5.84 -4.17 4.82
N VAL A 50 -5.71 -2.93 5.29
CA VAL A 50 -6.53 -2.40 6.39
C VAL A 50 -8.01 -2.48 6.06
N LEU A 51 -8.40 -2.21 4.82
CA LEU A 51 -9.81 -2.28 4.39
C LEU A 51 -10.32 -3.73 4.24
N GLY A 52 -9.43 -4.72 4.11
CA GLY A 52 -9.79 -6.13 3.89
C GLY A 52 -10.03 -6.53 2.43
N VAL A 53 -9.66 -5.67 1.48
CA VAL A 53 -9.71 -5.99 0.04
C VAL A 53 -8.41 -6.63 -0.46
N MET A 54 -7.37 -6.71 0.36
CA MET A 54 -6.10 -7.39 0.08
C MET A 54 -5.63 -8.12 1.35
N PRO A 55 -5.07 -9.34 1.26
CA PRO A 55 -4.46 -9.98 2.42
C PRO A 55 -3.12 -9.32 2.80
N TRP A 56 -2.76 -9.33 4.09
CA TRP A 56 -1.53 -8.71 4.60
C TRP A 56 -0.25 -9.33 4.00
N GLU A 57 -0.32 -10.57 3.52
CA GLU A 57 0.73 -11.28 2.83
C GLU A 57 1.13 -10.62 1.50
N GLY A 58 0.28 -9.73 0.97
CA GLY A 58 0.50 -8.97 -0.26
C GLY A 58 1.43 -7.76 -0.14
N ILE A 59 1.88 -7.42 1.06
CA ILE A 59 2.85 -6.34 1.29
C ILE A 59 4.16 -6.83 1.90
N ASN A 60 5.21 -6.02 1.75
CA ASN A 60 6.46 -6.25 2.47
C ASN A 60 6.27 -5.92 3.96
N SER A 61 6.96 -6.65 4.84
CA SER A 61 6.96 -6.36 6.28
C SER A 61 7.42 -4.93 6.55
N LEU A 62 6.79 -4.31 7.55
CA LEU A 62 7.11 -2.96 8.01
C LEU A 62 8.17 -2.92 9.12
N PHE A 63 8.72 -4.08 9.50
CA PHE A 63 9.83 -4.26 10.45
C PHE A 63 9.71 -3.45 11.75
N PRO A 64 8.63 -3.62 12.55
CA PRO A 64 8.50 -2.97 13.85
C PRO A 64 9.64 -3.31 14.83
N GLU A 65 10.28 -4.46 14.68
CA GLU A 65 11.38 -4.93 15.52
C GLU A 65 12.62 -4.03 15.43
N LEU A 66 12.73 -3.19 14.39
CA LEU A 66 13.81 -2.21 14.27
C LEU A 66 13.84 -1.22 15.45
N TRP A 67 12.72 -1.01 16.14
CA TRP A 67 12.63 -0.18 17.35
C TRP A 67 13.24 -0.84 18.59
N LEU A 68 13.46 -2.17 18.57
CA LEU A 68 14.10 -2.90 19.66
C LEU A 68 15.62 -2.94 19.53
N LEU A 69 16.15 -2.50 18.39
CA LEU A 69 17.58 -2.44 18.14
C LEU A 69 18.25 -1.35 18.98
N PRO A 70 19.53 -1.51 19.35
CA PRO A 70 20.28 -0.42 19.97
C PRO A 70 20.32 0.85 19.10
N GLU A 71 20.08 2.02 19.70
CA GLU A 71 19.98 3.30 18.99
C GLU A 71 21.23 3.71 18.19
N TRP A 72 22.39 3.14 18.53
CA TRP A 72 23.65 3.42 17.84
C TRP A 72 23.74 2.78 16.44
N LEU A 73 22.86 1.83 16.11
CA LEU A 73 22.82 1.21 14.78
C LEU A 73 22.28 2.20 13.72
N SER A 74 22.91 2.20 12.55
CA SER A 74 22.55 3.10 11.45
C SER A 74 21.14 2.90 10.91
N VAL A 75 20.58 1.70 11.06
CA VAL A 75 19.23 1.33 10.63
C VAL A 75 18.16 1.66 11.68
N HIS A 76 18.54 2.13 12.87
CA HIS A 76 17.58 2.41 13.94
C HIS A 76 16.59 3.53 13.53
N PRO A 77 15.26 3.36 13.71
CA PRO A 77 14.25 4.31 13.24
C PRO A 77 14.36 5.73 13.81
N SER A 78 15.00 5.92 14.98
CA SER A 78 15.26 7.26 15.54
C SER A 78 16.11 8.16 14.64
N ARG A 79 16.89 7.56 13.73
CA ARG A 79 17.76 8.25 12.77
C ARG A 79 17.06 8.59 11.46
N TYR A 80 15.82 8.12 11.26
CA TYR A 80 15.05 8.40 10.04
C TYR A 80 14.49 9.82 10.07
N TRP A 81 14.15 10.34 8.89
CA TRP A 81 13.45 11.61 8.79
C TRP A 81 12.15 11.57 9.61
N CYS A 82 11.87 12.65 10.33
CA CYS A 82 10.77 12.69 11.30
C CYS A 82 9.41 12.36 10.68
N HIS A 83 9.14 12.80 9.45
CA HIS A 83 7.88 12.46 8.78
C HIS A 83 7.81 10.97 8.42
N CYS A 84 8.91 10.35 7.97
CA CYS A 84 8.94 8.91 7.74
C CYS A 84 8.63 8.15 9.03
N ARG A 85 9.29 8.47 10.15
CA ARG A 85 9.05 7.75 11.41
C ARG A 85 7.59 7.89 11.86
N MET A 86 7.02 9.09 11.77
CA MET A 86 5.66 9.37 12.26
C MET A 86 4.59 8.64 11.46
N VAL A 87 4.87 8.28 10.21
CA VAL A 87 3.97 7.46 9.37
C VAL A 87 4.19 5.97 9.61
N TYR A 88 5.44 5.52 9.63
CA TYR A 88 5.74 4.08 9.70
C TYR A 88 5.53 3.47 11.09
N VAL A 89 5.61 4.25 12.19
CA VAL A 89 5.30 3.76 13.55
C VAL A 89 3.86 3.27 13.68
N PRO A 90 2.82 4.07 13.38
CA PRO A 90 1.45 3.58 13.48
C PRO A 90 1.17 2.50 12.43
N MET A 91 1.73 2.59 11.22
CA MET A 91 1.56 1.55 10.20
C MET A 91 2.12 0.19 10.67
N SER A 92 3.30 0.16 11.30
CA SER A 92 3.90 -1.09 11.76
C SER A 92 3.13 -1.70 12.93
N TYR A 93 2.54 -0.87 13.80
CA TYR A 93 1.63 -1.34 14.85
C TYR A 93 0.38 -2.01 14.25
N VAL A 94 -0.27 -1.35 13.29
CA VAL A 94 -1.45 -1.89 12.58
C VAL A 94 -1.13 -3.21 11.88
N TYR A 95 0.05 -3.32 11.28
CA TYR A 95 0.50 -4.49 10.54
C TYR A 95 0.82 -5.70 11.43
N GLU A 96 1.62 -5.52 12.49
CA GLU A 96 2.18 -6.66 13.23
C GLU A 96 1.43 -6.95 14.54
N ALA A 97 1.02 -5.90 15.28
CA ALA A 97 0.44 -6.09 16.60
C ALA A 97 -1.01 -6.57 16.51
N GLU A 98 -1.79 -5.97 15.61
CA GLU A 98 -3.23 -6.16 15.55
C GLU A 98 -3.69 -6.81 14.24
N LYS A 99 -2.85 -6.78 13.18
CA LYS A 99 -3.23 -7.16 11.81
C LYS A 99 -4.62 -6.65 11.44
N ILE A 100 -4.89 -5.37 11.70
CA ILE A 100 -6.25 -4.81 11.66
C ILE A 100 -6.81 -5.01 10.25
N VAL A 101 -7.96 -5.68 10.16
CA VAL A 101 -8.71 -5.80 8.93
C VAL A 101 -10.13 -5.30 9.19
N GLY A 102 -10.63 -4.46 8.28
CA GLY A 102 -12.01 -4.00 8.30
C GLY A 102 -13.01 -5.16 8.21
N GLU A 103 -14.24 -4.92 8.68
CA GLU A 103 -15.28 -5.94 8.64
C GLU A 103 -15.64 -6.34 7.20
N THR A 104 -15.76 -7.65 6.98
CA THR A 104 -16.18 -8.19 5.68
C THR A 104 -17.64 -7.85 5.40
N SER A 105 -17.88 -6.82 4.58
CA SER A 105 -19.21 -6.44 4.09
C SER A 105 -19.44 -6.89 2.64
N SER A 106 -20.68 -6.78 2.14
CA SER A 106 -20.99 -7.01 0.73
C SER A 106 -20.17 -6.09 -0.19
N LEU A 107 -20.01 -4.83 0.19
CA LEU A 107 -19.22 -3.86 -0.55
C LEU A 107 -17.74 -4.25 -0.63
N ILE A 108 -17.16 -4.81 0.44
CA ILE A 108 -15.77 -5.29 0.40
C ILE A 108 -15.62 -6.43 -0.61
N LYS A 109 -16.58 -7.35 -0.68
CA LYS A 109 -16.57 -8.44 -1.68
C LYS A 109 -16.75 -7.92 -3.10
N GLU A 110 -17.59 -6.91 -3.31
CA GLU A 110 -17.70 -6.23 -4.60
C GLU A 110 -16.35 -5.60 -4.99
N LEU A 111 -15.72 -4.85 -4.08
CA LEU A 111 -14.41 -4.25 -4.32
C LEU A 111 -13.31 -5.27 -4.62
N GLN A 112 -13.32 -6.44 -3.97
CA GLN A 112 -12.41 -7.55 -4.28
C GLN A 112 -12.59 -8.06 -5.72
N ASN A 113 -13.80 -8.00 -6.30
CA ASN A 113 -14.00 -8.38 -7.70
C ASN A 113 -13.73 -7.21 -8.67
N GLU A 114 -13.90 -5.97 -8.23
CA GLU A 114 -13.74 -4.77 -9.07
C GLU A 114 -12.27 -4.32 -9.22
N LEU A 115 -11.44 -4.52 -8.20
CA LEU A 115 -10.11 -3.91 -8.13
C LEU A 115 -9.00 -4.70 -8.83
N TYR A 116 -9.18 -6.00 -9.03
CA TYR A 116 -8.16 -6.89 -9.60
C TYR A 116 -8.55 -7.33 -11.01
N ALA A 117 -7.54 -7.55 -11.86
CA ALA A 117 -7.75 -8.01 -13.23
C ALA A 117 -7.96 -9.52 -13.31
N ASP A 118 -7.34 -10.27 -12.40
CA ASP A 118 -7.51 -11.71 -12.24
C ASP A 118 -8.58 -12.01 -11.19
N ASN A 119 -9.11 -13.24 -11.19
CA ASN A 119 -10.03 -13.70 -10.15
C ASN A 119 -9.33 -13.66 -8.78
N TYR A 120 -9.89 -12.87 -7.85
CA TYR A 120 -9.37 -12.64 -6.50
C TYR A 120 -8.89 -13.90 -5.78
N GLU A 121 -9.65 -15.00 -5.86
CA GLU A 121 -9.33 -16.25 -5.17
C GLU A 121 -8.08 -16.96 -5.70
N ASN A 122 -7.71 -16.70 -6.96
CA ASN A 122 -6.57 -17.32 -7.63
C ASN A 122 -5.30 -16.46 -7.57
N ILE A 123 -5.37 -15.27 -6.98
CA ILE A 123 -4.25 -14.33 -6.94
C ILE A 123 -3.25 -14.76 -5.86
N ASP A 124 -2.00 -14.97 -6.29
CA ASP A 124 -0.88 -15.16 -5.37
C ASP A 124 -0.31 -13.79 -4.95
N PHE A 125 -0.91 -13.19 -3.92
CA PHE A 125 -0.52 -11.87 -3.42
C PHE A 125 0.95 -11.79 -2.99
N THR A 126 1.56 -12.91 -2.56
CA THR A 126 2.95 -12.92 -2.09
C THR A 126 3.95 -12.58 -3.20
N LYS A 127 3.66 -12.98 -4.44
CA LYS A 127 4.50 -12.68 -5.61
C LYS A 127 4.47 -11.22 -6.02
N HIS A 128 3.43 -10.49 -5.60
CA HIS A 128 3.17 -9.13 -6.03
C HIS A 128 3.57 -8.05 -5.02
N ARG A 129 4.29 -8.40 -3.94
CA ARG A 129 4.78 -7.43 -2.94
C ARG A 129 5.57 -6.27 -3.55
N ASN A 130 6.38 -6.58 -4.57
CA ASN A 130 7.24 -5.61 -5.26
C ASN A 130 6.70 -5.17 -6.63
N THR A 131 5.48 -5.60 -7.01
CA THR A 131 4.83 -5.16 -8.24
C THR A 131 4.30 -3.74 -8.05
N ILE A 132 4.81 -2.79 -8.82
CA ILE A 132 4.39 -1.38 -8.78
C ILE A 132 4.28 -0.89 -10.22
N SER A 133 3.23 -0.12 -10.54
CA SER A 133 3.06 0.51 -11.86
C SER A 133 4.23 1.45 -12.15
N SER A 134 4.73 1.42 -13.39
CA SER A 134 5.74 2.37 -13.86
C SER A 134 5.27 3.83 -13.79
N LEU A 135 3.94 4.06 -13.84
CA LEU A 135 3.34 5.39 -13.69
C LEU A 135 3.56 6.01 -12.31
N ASP A 136 3.77 5.19 -11.28
CA ASP A 136 3.90 5.62 -9.89
C ASP A 136 5.34 5.50 -9.35
N LEU A 137 6.23 4.86 -10.12
CA LEU A 137 7.57 4.52 -9.67
C LEU A 137 8.55 5.70 -9.80
N TYR A 138 8.47 6.63 -8.85
CA TYR A 138 9.42 7.75 -8.79
C TYR A 138 10.81 7.33 -8.24
N ALA A 139 10.84 6.48 -7.22
CA ALA A 139 12.06 6.03 -6.57
C ALA A 139 12.13 4.49 -6.56
N PRO A 140 12.85 3.86 -7.51
CA PRO A 140 12.95 2.40 -7.56
C PRO A 140 13.70 1.85 -6.34
N GLN A 141 13.29 0.66 -5.90
CA GLN A 141 13.98 -0.05 -4.82
C GLN A 141 15.43 -0.32 -5.21
N THR A 142 16.35 -0.01 -4.29
CA THR A 142 17.78 -0.27 -4.46
C THR A 142 18.19 -1.50 -3.65
N THR A 143 19.17 -2.26 -4.14
CA THR A 143 19.74 -3.43 -3.45
C THR A 143 20.29 -3.10 -2.05
N TYR A 144 20.74 -1.85 -1.87
CA TYR A 144 21.21 -1.34 -0.59
C TYR A 144 20.32 -0.20 -0.11
N PRO A 145 19.98 -0.14 1.20
CA PRO A 145 19.34 1.04 1.78
C PRO A 145 20.22 2.26 1.51
N ARG A 146 19.68 3.31 0.90
CA ARG A 146 20.43 4.56 0.69
C ARG A 146 20.67 5.23 2.04
N SER A 147 21.80 4.91 2.68
CA SER A 147 22.19 5.44 3.99
C SER A 147 22.62 6.91 3.96
N ASN A 148 22.73 7.53 2.78
CA ASN A 148 23.30 8.88 2.65
C ASN A 148 22.46 9.80 1.76
N ILE A 149 21.57 10.58 2.38
CA ILE A 149 21.11 11.89 1.86
C ILE A 149 21.30 13.03 2.87
N HIS A 150 22.02 12.81 3.98
CA HIS A 150 22.39 13.88 4.93
C HIS A 150 23.87 14.30 4.82
N GLY A 151 24.38 14.38 3.59
CA GLY A 151 25.71 14.93 3.29
C GLY A 151 25.69 16.37 2.75
N ARG A 152 24.58 17.12 2.89
CA ARG A 152 24.49 18.49 2.34
C ARG A 152 23.52 19.42 3.09
N ILE A 153 23.58 19.47 4.42
CA ILE A 153 23.25 20.69 5.15
C ILE A 153 24.34 20.89 6.20
N ARG A 154 25.42 21.56 5.80
CA ARG A 154 26.31 22.22 6.74
C ARG A 154 25.50 23.31 7.45
N ARG A 155 25.48 23.27 8.78
CA ARG A 155 25.53 24.47 9.60
C ARG A 155 26.79 24.37 10.44
#